data_AF-A0A5C6BE61-F1
#
_entry.id   AF-A0A5C6BE61-F1
#
_cell.length_a   1.000
_cell.length_b   1.000
_cell.length_c   1.000
_cell.angle_alpha   90.00
_cell.angle_beta   90.00
_cell.angle_gamma   90.00
#
_symmetry.space_group_name_H-M   'P 1'
#
loop_
_entity.id
_entity.type
_entity.pdbx_description
1 polymer ?
#
loop_
_entity_poly.entity_id
_entity_poly.type
_entity_poly.pdbx_seq_one_letter_code
_entity_poly.pdbx_strand_id
1 'polypeptide(L)'
;MENQTTAPADADRHPTRLNPTAGKTRRELKFNELTDAVSECERLLGSGYVRNGNWSLGQICRHMKLTIEANMHGYPTWMSILGYPLRPLLRWLVLPRLLSGHSPSGVKTAPMFVPPMDLDDATEVSAFTACVLKFQSNTGPLHPHPGFGPMDRDGFNQFHAAHAAHHLRFLEPAVEDSSKSVGQQCDQSISRSRVTLK
;
A
#
# COMPACT_ATOMS: atom_id res chain seq x y z
N MET A 1 3.40 -71.43 25.82
CA MET A 1 2.66 -70.48 26.69
C MET A 1 2.51 -69.19 25.90
N GLU A 2 1.40 -69.10 25.16
CA GLU A 2 0.94 -67.87 24.54
C GLU A 2 0.47 -66.92 25.62
N ASN A 3 0.70 -65.62 25.43
CA ASN A 3 -0.27 -64.64 25.90
C ASN A 3 -0.29 -63.43 24.95
N GLN A 4 -1.33 -63.39 24.12
CA GLN A 4 -1.87 -62.19 23.49
C GLN A 4 -2.44 -61.28 24.59
N THR A 5 -2.42 -59.95 24.42
CA THR A 5 -3.51 -59.04 24.83
C THR A 5 -3.17 -57.58 24.48
N THR A 6 -3.82 -57.13 23.39
CA THR A 6 -4.48 -55.83 23.12
C THR A 6 -3.77 -54.49 23.36
N ALA A 7 -3.64 -53.74 22.27
CA ALA A 7 -3.59 -52.28 22.24
C ALA A 7 -4.93 -51.64 22.69
N PRO A 8 -4.91 -50.35 23.08
CA PRO A 8 -6.04 -49.46 22.82
C PRO A 8 -5.67 -48.23 21.97
N ALA A 9 -6.72 -47.68 21.40
CA ALA A 9 -6.81 -46.65 20.37
C ALA A 9 -6.33 -45.26 20.81
N ASP A 10 -5.56 -44.66 19.90
CA ASP A 10 -5.86 -43.44 19.14
C ASP A 10 -6.51 -42.20 19.80
N ALA A 11 -5.83 -41.09 19.53
CA ALA A 11 -6.32 -39.73 19.30
C ALA A 11 -7.30 -39.09 20.31
N ASP A 12 -6.74 -38.31 21.23
CA ASP A 12 -7.40 -37.06 21.66
C ASP A 12 -6.38 -35.97 21.99
N ARG A 13 -5.75 -35.43 20.95
CA ARG A 13 -5.04 -34.15 21.00
C ARG A 13 -5.66 -33.26 19.97
N HIS A 14 -6.70 -32.53 20.38
CA HIS A 14 -7.36 -31.50 19.60
C HIS A 14 -6.29 -30.54 19.03
N PRO A 15 -6.02 -30.53 17.71
CA PRO A 15 -5.23 -29.45 17.15
C PRO A 15 -6.10 -28.21 17.25
N THR A 16 -5.63 -27.21 18.00
CA THR A 16 -6.17 -25.86 17.96
C THR A 16 -6.38 -25.49 16.50
N ARG A 17 -7.64 -25.37 16.11
CA ARG A 17 -8.06 -25.02 14.77
C ARG A 17 -7.42 -23.67 14.44
N LEU A 18 -6.36 -23.66 13.64
CA LEU A 18 -5.86 -22.44 13.01
C LEU A 18 -7.02 -21.86 12.20
N ASN A 19 -7.57 -20.74 12.65
CA ASN A 19 -8.57 -19.99 11.91
C ASN A 19 -7.92 -19.50 10.60
N PRO A 20 -8.30 -20.00 9.41
CA PRO A 20 -7.77 -19.51 8.16
C PRO A 20 -8.78 -18.55 7.55
N THR A 21 -8.69 -17.26 7.91
CA THR A 21 -9.15 -16.10 7.12
C THR A 21 -8.69 -14.80 7.77
N ALA A 22 -7.39 -14.66 8.05
CA ALA A 22 -6.81 -13.32 8.13
C ALA A 22 -6.91 -12.71 6.72
N GLY A 23 -7.96 -11.91 6.46
CA GLY A 23 -8.07 -11.16 5.22
C GLY A 23 -6.80 -10.34 5.01
N LYS A 24 -6.35 -10.18 3.76
CA LYS A 24 -5.16 -9.38 3.43
C LYS A 24 -5.26 -8.02 4.14
N THR A 25 -4.45 -7.83 5.18
CA THR A 25 -4.40 -6.60 5.96
C THR A 25 -3.93 -5.47 5.04
N ARG A 26 -4.67 -4.37 5.04
CA ARG A 26 -4.33 -3.15 4.29
C ARG A 26 -4.33 -2.03 5.30
N ARG A 27 -3.19 -1.38 5.49
CA ARG A 27 -3.13 -0.21 6.36
C ARG A 27 -3.80 0.99 5.70
N GLU A 28 -4.24 1.94 6.51
CA GLU A 28 -4.69 3.22 5.98
C GLU A 28 -3.46 4.06 5.64
N LEU A 29 -3.42 4.58 4.41
CA LEU A 29 -2.29 5.37 3.90
C LEU A 29 -2.81 6.42 2.93
N LYS A 30 -2.38 7.66 3.13
CA LYS A 30 -2.67 8.78 2.26
C LYS A 30 -1.46 9.70 2.22
N PHE A 31 -1.16 10.19 1.03
CA PHE A 31 -0.09 11.15 0.78
C PHE A 31 -0.68 12.47 0.30
N ASN A 32 -0.05 13.57 0.69
CA ASN A 32 -0.39 14.90 0.20
C ASN A 32 0.30 15.15 -1.15
N GLU A 33 1.53 14.68 -1.28
CA GLU A 33 2.36 14.83 -2.46
C GLU A 33 3.20 13.59 -2.76
N LEU A 34 3.76 13.53 -3.97
CA LEU A 34 4.49 12.36 -4.44
C LEU A 34 5.80 12.10 -3.67
N THR A 35 6.42 13.14 -3.10
CA THR A 35 7.61 13.02 -2.23
C THR A 35 7.33 12.31 -0.91
N ASP A 36 6.09 12.37 -0.40
CA ASP A 36 5.69 11.58 0.77
C ASP A 36 5.83 10.07 0.47
N ALA A 37 5.50 9.67 -0.77
CA ALA A 37 5.64 8.27 -1.19
C ALA A 37 7.11 7.84 -1.28
N VAL A 38 8.01 8.73 -1.70
CA VAL A 38 9.47 8.47 -1.68
C VAL A 38 9.94 8.24 -0.26
N SER A 39 9.60 9.15 0.65
CA SER A 39 9.97 9.05 2.07
C SER A 39 9.45 7.75 2.69
N GLU A 40 8.24 7.34 2.33
CA GLU A 40 7.66 6.08 2.79
C GLU A 40 8.38 4.85 2.24
N CYS A 41 8.75 4.86 0.95
CA CYS A 41 9.55 3.79 0.36
C CYS A 41 10.90 3.63 1.04
N GLU A 42 11.60 4.75 1.32
CA GLU A 42 12.88 4.75 2.03
C GLU A 42 12.72 4.23 3.47
N ARG A 43 11.63 4.62 4.15
CA ARG A 43 11.31 4.11 5.49
C ARG A 43 11.09 2.60 5.47
N LEU A 44 10.27 2.08 4.55
CA LEU A 44 10.01 0.64 4.43
C LEU A 44 11.27 -0.15 4.05
N LEU A 45 12.15 0.43 3.23
CA LEU A 45 13.44 -0.16 2.90
C LEU A 45 14.34 -0.27 4.14
N GLY A 46 14.40 0.81 4.94
CA GLY A 46 15.25 0.87 6.13
C GLY A 46 14.73 0.04 7.32
N SER A 47 13.40 0.01 7.54
CA SER A 47 12.79 -0.75 8.63
C SER A 47 12.49 -2.21 8.29
N GLY A 48 12.52 -2.56 6.99
CA GLY A 48 11.88 -3.77 6.49
C GLY A 48 10.35 -3.69 6.52
N TYR A 49 9.70 -4.68 5.91
CA TYR A 49 8.25 -4.74 5.80
C TYR A 49 7.73 -6.19 5.69
N VAL A 50 6.47 -6.37 6.08
CA VAL A 50 5.66 -7.56 5.80
C VAL A 50 4.80 -7.30 4.58
N ARG A 51 4.90 -8.18 3.58
CA ARG A 51 4.14 -8.08 2.33
C ARG A 51 2.76 -8.73 2.47
N ASN A 52 1.70 -7.93 2.48
CA ASN A 52 0.30 -8.36 2.50
C ASN A 52 -0.35 -8.33 1.10
N GLY A 53 0.39 -7.88 0.09
CA GLY A 53 -0.02 -7.81 -1.32
C GLY A 53 0.71 -8.83 -2.21
N ASN A 54 0.54 -8.67 -3.52
CA ASN A 54 1.21 -9.52 -4.51
C ASN A 54 2.59 -8.99 -4.90
N TRP A 55 2.90 -7.73 -4.61
CA TRP A 55 4.12 -7.06 -5.05
C TRP A 55 5.02 -6.71 -3.87
N SER A 56 6.33 -6.88 -4.04
CA SER A 56 7.36 -6.35 -3.14
C SER A 56 7.44 -4.82 -3.22
N LEU A 57 8.22 -4.21 -2.33
CA LEU A 57 8.52 -2.79 -2.38
C LEU A 57 9.16 -2.38 -3.72
N GLY A 58 10.14 -3.14 -4.20
CA GLY A 58 10.83 -2.89 -5.46
C GLY A 58 9.89 -3.02 -6.66
N GLN A 59 8.98 -4.00 -6.64
CA GLN A 59 7.94 -4.13 -7.66
C GLN A 59 6.96 -2.96 -7.67
N ILE A 60 6.55 -2.46 -6.50
CA ILE A 60 5.70 -1.27 -6.40
C ILE A 60 6.45 -0.03 -6.92
N CYS A 61 7.70 0.17 -6.52
CA CYS A 61 8.54 1.27 -7.00
C CYS A 61 8.72 1.23 -8.52
N ARG A 62 9.01 0.05 -9.08
CA ARG A 62 9.12 -0.15 -10.53
C ARG A 62 7.81 0.16 -11.26
N HIS A 63 6.68 -0.28 -10.72
CA HIS A 63 5.37 0.03 -11.27
C HIS A 63 5.11 1.55 -11.28
N MET A 64 5.32 2.23 -10.14
CA MET A 64 5.14 3.68 -10.03
C MET A 64 6.02 4.43 -11.02
N LYS A 65 7.31 4.09 -11.06
CA LYS A 65 8.26 4.65 -12.03
C LYS A 65 7.73 4.55 -13.46
N LEU A 66 7.29 3.37 -13.90
CA LEU A 66 6.78 3.18 -15.27
C LEU A 66 5.55 4.07 -15.56
N THR A 67 4.65 4.24 -14.59
CA THR A 67 3.46 5.10 -14.78
C THR A 67 3.80 6.59 -14.84
N ILE A 68 4.79 7.05 -14.07
CA ILE A 68 5.27 8.44 -14.09
C ILE A 68 6.06 8.69 -15.38
N GLU A 69 6.93 7.76 -15.79
CA GLU A 69 7.66 7.84 -17.06
C GLU A 69 6.70 7.92 -18.25
N ALA A 70 5.61 7.13 -18.25
CA ALA A 70 4.59 7.22 -19.29
C ALA A 70 3.84 8.57 -19.26
N ASN A 71 3.64 9.16 -18.10
CA ASN A 71 3.08 10.51 -18.01
C ASN A 71 4.04 11.57 -18.59
N MET A 72 5.36 11.44 -18.38
CA MET A 72 6.34 12.38 -18.91
C MET A 72 6.68 12.17 -20.40
N HIS A 73 6.69 10.93 -20.87
CA HIS A 73 7.20 10.55 -22.20
C HIS A 73 6.13 10.05 -23.17
N GLY A 74 4.91 9.83 -22.66
CA GLY A 74 3.78 9.39 -23.45
C GLY A 74 3.39 7.94 -23.21
N TYR A 75 2.17 7.64 -23.65
CA TYR A 75 1.58 6.31 -23.59
C TYR A 75 1.52 5.71 -24.98
N PRO A 76 1.52 4.37 -25.12
CA PRO A 76 1.24 3.74 -26.40
C PRO A 76 -0.11 4.20 -26.95
N THR A 77 -0.16 4.46 -28.26
CA THR A 77 -1.35 5.00 -28.94
C THR A 77 -2.59 4.16 -28.70
N TRP A 78 -2.45 2.83 -28.68
CA TRP A 78 -3.56 1.90 -28.45
C TRP A 78 -4.23 2.10 -27.07
N MET A 79 -3.48 2.45 -26.02
CA MET A 79 -4.06 2.75 -24.70
C MET A 79 -4.93 4.00 -24.74
N SER A 80 -4.47 5.02 -25.46
CA SER A 80 -5.23 6.26 -25.62
C SER A 80 -6.53 6.03 -26.39
N ILE A 81 -6.50 5.21 -27.43
CA ILE A 81 -7.67 4.84 -28.24
C ILE A 81 -8.68 4.05 -27.40
N LEU A 82 -8.24 2.99 -26.71
CA LEU A 82 -9.11 2.16 -25.87
C LEU A 82 -9.68 2.95 -24.67
N GLY A 83 -8.90 3.86 -24.12
CA GLY A 83 -9.32 4.70 -23.01
C GLY A 83 -10.35 5.75 -23.41
N TYR A 84 -10.27 6.30 -24.62
CA TYR A 84 -11.10 7.43 -25.07
C TYR A 84 -12.61 7.31 -24.76
N PRO A 85 -13.30 6.20 -25.10
CA PRO A 85 -14.72 6.05 -24.79
C PRO A 85 -15.01 5.90 -23.29
N LEU A 86 -14.08 5.34 -22.49
CA LEU A 86 -14.27 5.10 -21.06
C LEU A 86 -13.85 6.28 -20.18
N ARG A 87 -13.04 7.21 -20.71
CA ARG A 87 -12.49 8.36 -19.99
C ARG A 87 -13.50 9.16 -19.14
N PRO A 88 -14.65 9.62 -19.67
CA PRO A 88 -15.56 10.44 -18.86
C PRO A 88 -16.09 9.68 -17.64
N LEU A 89 -16.41 8.39 -17.82
CA LEU A 89 -16.89 7.53 -16.75
C LEU A 89 -15.80 7.29 -15.70
N LEU A 90 -14.59 6.93 -16.13
CA LEU A 90 -13.46 6.69 -15.24
C LEU A 90 -13.06 7.95 -14.47
N ARG A 91 -13.02 9.11 -15.15
CA ARG A 91 -12.73 10.39 -14.53
C ARG A 91 -13.78 10.78 -13.49
N TRP A 92 -15.07 10.54 -13.74
CA TRP A 92 -16.12 10.92 -12.80
C TRP A 92 -16.25 9.96 -11.60
N LEU A 93 -16.09 8.65 -11.81
CA LEU A 93 -16.34 7.64 -10.77
C LEU A 93 -15.09 7.16 -10.03
N VAL A 94 -13.97 7.00 -10.74
CA VAL A 94 -12.77 6.33 -10.23
C VAL A 94 -11.74 7.32 -9.72
N LEU A 95 -11.49 8.41 -10.45
CA LEU A 95 -10.50 9.40 -10.03
C LEU A 95 -10.80 10.00 -8.63
N PRO A 96 -12.03 10.44 -8.29
CA PRO A 96 -12.31 10.97 -6.95
C PRO A 96 -12.15 9.91 -5.84
N ARG A 97 -12.48 8.65 -6.15
CA ARG A 97 -12.29 7.52 -5.23
C ARG A 97 -10.82 7.24 -4.97
N LEU A 98 -9.99 7.28 -6.01
CA LEU A 98 -8.55 7.14 -5.89
C LEU A 98 -7.97 8.26 -5.02
N LEU A 99 -8.29 9.52 -5.35
CA LEU A 99 -7.78 10.71 -4.62
C LEU A 99 -8.26 10.78 -3.15
N SER A 100 -9.41 10.17 -2.84
CA SER A 100 -9.92 10.06 -1.46
C SER A 100 -9.41 8.83 -0.69
N GLY A 101 -8.49 8.04 -1.25
CA GLY A 101 -7.94 6.83 -0.62
C GLY A 101 -8.84 5.58 -0.75
N HIS A 102 -10.04 5.71 -1.30
CA HIS A 102 -11.03 4.65 -1.50
C HIS A 102 -10.90 3.98 -2.87
N SER A 103 -9.66 3.75 -3.29
CA SER A 103 -9.34 3.22 -4.61
C SER A 103 -10.02 1.87 -4.90
N PRO A 104 -10.59 1.66 -6.10
CA PRO A 104 -11.18 0.38 -6.49
C PRO A 104 -10.20 -0.79 -6.33
N SER A 105 -10.71 -1.95 -5.94
CA SER A 105 -9.94 -3.20 -5.89
C SER A 105 -10.28 -4.09 -7.08
N GLY A 106 -9.33 -4.90 -7.54
CA GLY A 106 -9.57 -5.91 -8.58
C GLY A 106 -9.41 -5.44 -10.03
N VAL A 107 -8.98 -4.19 -10.25
CA VAL A 107 -8.61 -3.72 -11.59
C VAL A 107 -7.29 -4.38 -11.99
N LYS A 108 -7.25 -5.01 -13.16
CA LYS A 108 -6.03 -5.62 -13.70
C LYS A 108 -5.11 -4.53 -14.24
N THR A 109 -3.86 -4.52 -13.79
CA THR A 109 -2.80 -3.68 -14.34
C THR A 109 -2.51 -4.07 -15.78
N ALA A 110 -2.34 -3.09 -16.67
CA ALA A 110 -1.98 -3.38 -18.06
C ALA A 110 -0.58 -4.03 -18.13
N PRO A 111 -0.35 -5.03 -19.01
CA PRO A 111 0.88 -5.83 -19.01
C PRO A 111 2.19 -5.03 -19.02
N MET A 112 2.26 -3.92 -19.77
CA MET A 112 3.46 -3.07 -19.83
C MET A 112 3.82 -2.38 -18.51
N PHE A 113 2.86 -2.29 -17.58
CA PHE A 113 3.06 -1.69 -16.26
C PHE A 113 3.21 -2.76 -15.17
N VAL A 114 3.18 -4.05 -15.51
CA VAL A 114 3.43 -5.12 -14.54
C VAL A 114 4.94 -5.22 -14.31
N PRO A 115 5.43 -5.08 -13.06
CA PRO A 115 6.85 -5.18 -12.77
C PRO A 115 7.35 -6.63 -12.91
N PRO A 116 8.63 -6.84 -13.28
CA PRO A 116 9.27 -8.16 -13.20
C PRO A 116 9.21 -8.78 -11.79
N MET A 117 9.40 -10.10 -11.70
CA MET A 117 9.33 -10.83 -10.42
C MET A 117 10.54 -10.57 -9.52
N ASP A 118 11.73 -10.60 -10.10
CA ASP A 118 12.99 -10.59 -9.35
C ASP A 118 13.61 -9.19 -9.41
N LEU A 119 13.14 -8.32 -8.52
CA LEU A 119 13.65 -6.95 -8.37
C LEU A 119 14.25 -6.77 -6.98
N ASP A 120 15.38 -6.07 -6.93
CA ASP A 120 16.00 -5.62 -5.70
C ASP A 120 15.32 -4.33 -5.20
N ASP A 121 14.87 -4.34 -3.94
CA ASP A 121 14.11 -3.23 -3.37
C ASP A 121 14.96 -1.96 -3.30
N ALA A 122 16.23 -2.03 -2.90
CA ALA A 122 17.09 -0.85 -2.76
C ALA A 122 17.33 -0.16 -4.11
N THR A 123 17.60 -0.95 -5.16
CA THR A 123 17.79 -0.48 -6.53
C THR A 123 16.54 0.24 -7.05
N GLU A 124 15.37 -0.37 -6.86
CA GLU A 124 14.12 0.19 -7.38
C GLU A 124 13.60 1.39 -6.57
N VAL A 125 13.83 1.44 -5.25
CA VAL A 125 13.57 2.64 -4.45
C VAL A 125 14.42 3.80 -4.95
N SER A 126 15.72 3.60 -5.16
CA SER A 126 16.62 4.62 -5.72
C SER A 126 16.17 5.10 -7.10
N ALA A 127 15.79 4.16 -7.98
CA ALA A 127 15.30 4.48 -9.31
C ALA A 127 13.96 5.23 -9.30
N PHE A 128 13.07 4.90 -8.36
CA PHE A 128 11.81 5.63 -8.15
C PHE A 128 12.05 7.04 -7.63
N THR A 129 12.92 7.22 -6.62
CA THR A 129 13.34 8.54 -6.12
C THR A 129 13.87 9.42 -7.25
N ALA A 130 14.78 8.89 -8.08
CA ALA A 130 15.31 9.60 -9.25
C ALA A 130 14.22 9.95 -10.27
N CYS A 131 13.22 9.09 -10.47
CA CYS A 131 12.08 9.36 -11.35
C CYS A 131 11.20 10.51 -10.81
N VAL A 132 10.92 10.52 -9.51
CA VAL A 132 10.14 11.59 -8.86
C VAL A 132 10.86 12.94 -8.98
N LEU A 133 12.17 12.98 -8.77
CA LEU A 133 12.97 14.20 -8.96
C LEU A 133 12.91 14.70 -10.42
N LYS A 134 12.96 13.80 -11.40
CA LYS A 134 12.77 14.16 -12.82
C LYS A 134 11.37 14.70 -13.09
N PHE A 135 10.34 14.09 -12.52
CA PHE A 135 8.96 14.56 -12.66
C PHE A 135 8.76 15.96 -12.08
N GLN A 136 9.30 16.23 -10.90
CA GLN A 136 9.22 17.53 -10.24
C GLN A 136 9.98 18.62 -11.00
N SER A 137 11.18 18.30 -11.52
CA SER A 137 12.00 19.23 -12.30
C SER A 137 11.59 19.35 -13.77
N ASN A 138 10.75 18.45 -14.28
CA ASN A 138 10.30 18.48 -15.66
C ASN A 138 9.43 19.71 -15.92
N THR A 139 9.88 20.62 -16.78
CA THR A 139 9.10 21.77 -17.25
C THR A 139 8.33 21.50 -18.55
N GLY A 140 8.56 20.33 -19.17
CA GLY A 140 7.87 19.91 -20.38
C GLY A 140 6.40 19.54 -20.17
N PRO A 141 5.64 19.39 -21.27
CA PRO A 141 4.24 18.96 -21.21
C PRO A 141 4.11 17.55 -20.61
N LEU A 142 3.01 17.33 -19.89
CA LEU A 142 2.63 16.02 -19.37
C LEU A 142 1.56 15.38 -20.26
N HIS A 143 1.73 14.10 -20.55
CA HIS A 143 0.83 13.35 -21.43
C HIS A 143 -0.45 12.95 -20.68
N PRO A 144 -1.65 13.12 -21.29
CA PRO A 144 -2.93 12.74 -20.71
C PRO A 144 -2.97 11.28 -20.28
N HIS A 145 -3.49 10.99 -19.09
CA HIS A 145 -3.66 9.62 -18.63
C HIS A 145 -4.70 8.89 -19.50
N PRO A 146 -4.45 7.65 -19.97
CA PRO A 146 -5.36 6.93 -20.86
C PRO A 146 -6.79 6.83 -20.33
N GLY A 147 -6.96 6.63 -19.02
CA GLY A 147 -8.26 6.52 -18.37
C GLY A 147 -8.83 7.82 -17.78
N PHE A 148 -8.01 8.83 -17.49
CA PHE A 148 -8.47 10.03 -16.75
C PHE A 148 -8.34 11.33 -17.54
N GLY A 149 -7.70 11.27 -18.71
CA GLY A 149 -7.48 12.43 -19.56
C GLY A 149 -6.39 13.36 -19.01
N PRO A 150 -6.34 14.61 -19.47
CA PRO A 150 -5.38 15.59 -19.00
C PRO A 150 -5.67 16.02 -17.56
N MET A 151 -4.60 16.34 -16.85
CA MET A 151 -4.57 17.02 -15.56
C MET A 151 -3.44 18.05 -15.63
N ASP A 152 -3.50 19.07 -14.77
CA ASP A 152 -2.35 19.94 -14.56
C ASP A 152 -1.28 19.20 -13.74
N ARG A 153 -0.15 19.86 -13.51
CA ARG A 153 0.98 19.26 -12.79
C ARG A 153 0.62 18.86 -11.37
N ASP A 154 -0.10 19.72 -10.66
CA ASP A 154 -0.54 19.45 -9.29
C ASP A 154 -1.54 18.29 -9.24
N GLY A 155 -2.47 18.23 -10.20
CA GLY A 155 -3.38 17.11 -10.35
C GLY A 155 -2.67 15.79 -10.65
N PHE A 156 -1.64 15.80 -11.52
CA PHE A 156 -0.80 14.61 -11.73
C PHE A 156 0.01 14.24 -10.50
N ASN A 157 0.54 15.22 -9.75
CA ASN A 157 1.26 14.97 -8.50
C ASN A 157 0.36 14.28 -7.46
N GLN A 158 -0.86 14.80 -7.25
CA GLN A 158 -1.86 14.19 -6.36
C GLN A 158 -2.29 12.81 -6.85
N PHE A 159 -2.48 12.64 -8.16
CA PHE A 159 -2.81 11.35 -8.76
C PHE A 159 -1.72 10.31 -8.48
N HIS A 160 -0.45 10.63 -8.74
CA HIS A 160 0.67 9.74 -8.51
C HIS A 160 0.85 9.43 -7.02
N ALA A 161 0.66 10.42 -6.14
CA ALA A 161 0.69 10.23 -4.70
C ALA A 161 -0.42 9.26 -4.24
N ALA A 162 -1.68 9.49 -4.65
CA ALA A 162 -2.80 8.61 -4.32
C ALA A 162 -2.60 7.19 -4.88
N HIS A 163 -2.03 7.06 -6.08
CA HIS A 163 -1.69 5.78 -6.70
C HIS A 163 -0.60 5.04 -5.92
N ALA A 164 0.45 5.75 -5.49
CA ALA A 164 1.48 5.17 -4.64
C ALA A 164 0.90 4.69 -3.30
N ALA A 165 0.05 5.49 -2.65
CA ALA A 165 -0.63 5.11 -1.41
C ALA A 165 -1.49 3.83 -1.59
N HIS A 166 -2.20 3.72 -2.73
CA HIS A 166 -2.99 2.54 -3.06
C HIS A 166 -2.16 1.24 -3.10
N HIS A 167 -0.91 1.31 -3.54
CA HIS A 167 -0.01 0.17 -3.62
C HIS A 167 0.76 -0.06 -2.31
N LEU A 168 1.32 0.99 -1.71
CA LEU A 168 2.14 0.89 -0.50
C LEU A 168 1.35 0.49 0.75
N ARG A 169 0.02 0.65 0.75
CA ARG A 169 -0.85 0.15 1.84
C ARG A 169 -0.84 -1.38 2.02
N PHE A 170 -0.30 -2.12 1.05
CA PHE A 170 -0.14 -3.57 1.13
C PHE A 170 1.18 -3.99 1.77
N LEU A 171 2.04 -3.03 2.14
CA LEU A 171 3.28 -3.28 2.87
C LEU A 171 3.11 -2.74 4.28
N GLU A 172 3.21 -3.63 5.27
CA GLU A 172 3.19 -3.26 6.69
C GLU A 172 4.64 -3.10 7.17
N PRO A 173 5.02 -2.00 7.84
CA PRO A 173 6.38 -1.87 8.40
C PRO A 173 6.69 -2.99 9.40
N ALA A 174 7.92 -3.52 9.39
CA ALA A 174 8.28 -4.63 10.27
C ALA A 174 8.42 -4.22 11.76
N VAL A 175 8.57 -2.94 12.05
CA VAL A 175 8.59 -2.39 13.41
C VAL A 175 7.27 -1.66 13.63
N GLU A 176 6.40 -2.20 14.49
CA GLU A 176 5.21 -1.49 14.94
C GLU A 176 5.63 -0.22 15.68
N ASP A 177 5.07 0.92 15.28
CA ASP A 177 5.13 2.14 16.08
C ASP A 177 4.67 1.81 17.51
N SER A 178 5.60 1.86 18.46
CA SER A 178 5.35 1.66 19.89
C SER A 178 4.47 2.78 20.50
N SER A 179 3.89 3.65 19.67
CA SER A 179 3.11 4.82 20.08
C SER A 179 1.64 4.51 20.42
N LYS A 180 1.16 3.27 20.23
CA LYS A 180 -0.23 2.90 20.54
C LYS A 180 -0.50 2.35 21.96
N SER A 181 0.47 2.32 22.88
CA SER A 181 0.23 1.77 24.24
C SER A 181 0.34 2.76 25.43
N VAL A 182 0.56 4.05 25.21
CA VAL A 182 0.61 5.03 26.32
C VAL A 182 -0.63 5.91 26.29
N GLY A 183 -1.74 5.38 26.80
CA GLY A 183 -2.99 6.14 26.80
C GLY A 183 -4.13 5.51 27.58
N GLN A 184 -3.88 4.65 28.58
CA GLN A 184 -4.95 4.22 29.48
C GLN A 184 -4.44 3.74 30.85
N GLN A 185 -3.72 4.59 31.58
CA GLN A 185 -3.56 4.39 33.03
C GLN A 185 -3.20 5.69 33.76
N CYS A 186 -4.20 6.52 34.02
CA CYS A 186 -4.27 7.57 35.05
C CYS A 186 -5.76 7.99 35.00
N ASP A 187 -6.58 8.00 36.02
CA ASP A 187 -6.41 8.36 37.42
C ASP A 187 -7.77 8.03 38.11
N GLN A 188 -7.74 7.87 39.43
CA GLN A 188 -8.84 7.88 40.41
C GLN A 188 -8.63 6.81 41.48
N SER A 189 -7.55 7.02 42.25
CA SER A 189 -7.44 6.51 43.62
C SER A 189 -7.35 7.67 44.59
N ILE A 190 -8.41 8.49 44.72
CA ILE A 190 -8.56 9.43 45.84
C ILE A 190 -10.03 9.54 46.23
N SER A 191 -10.41 8.93 47.35
CA SER A 191 -11.00 9.65 48.49
C SER A 191 -11.73 8.67 49.40
N ARG A 192 -11.15 8.42 50.58
CA ARG A 192 -11.86 8.37 51.86
C ARG A 192 -10.86 8.03 52.96
N SER A 193 -10.45 9.05 53.70
CA SER A 193 -10.23 8.93 55.15
C SER A 193 -9.97 10.29 55.78
N ARG A 194 -10.41 10.38 57.05
CA ARG A 194 -10.25 11.45 58.06
C ARG A 194 -11.30 12.59 57.96
N VAL A 195 -11.96 13.06 59.02
CA VAL A 195 -11.58 13.18 60.46
C VAL A 195 -12.85 13.23 61.35
N THR A 196 -12.72 12.72 62.59
CA THR A 196 -13.64 12.80 63.74
C THR A 196 -13.51 14.12 64.51
N LEU A 197 -14.61 14.66 65.10
CA LEU A 197 -14.72 15.37 66.39
C LEU A 197 -15.67 16.59 66.35
N LYS A 198 -16.87 16.45 66.94
CA LYS A 198 -17.24 17.04 68.24
C LYS A 198 -18.53 16.41 68.74
#